data_AF-A0A940G1X2-F1
#
_entry.id   AF-A0A940G1X2-F1
#
_cell.length_a   1.000
_cell.length_b   1.000
_cell.length_c   1.000
_cell.angle_alpha   90.00
_cell.angle_beta   90.00
_cell.angle_gamma   90.00
#
_symmetry.space_group_name_H-M   'P 1'
#
loop_
_entity.id
_entity.type
_entity.pdbx_description
1 polymer ?
#
loop_
_entity_poly.entity_id
_entity_poly.type
_entity_poly.pdbx_seq_one_letter_code
_entity_poly.pdbx_strand_id
1 'polypeptide(L)' 'MRPKIQKTEMTFTFLHLAADIAGNWSIDQIFHECDHGGFVGEWTKTVKCDVPDDKVEDELLALGKDGEFFNDLLGE' A
#
# COMPACT_ATOMS: atom_id res chain seq x y z
N MET A 1 -24.33 -7.40 -10.54
CA MET A 1 -23.01 -7.63 -11.15
C MET A 1 -21.98 -7.22 -10.11
N ARG A 2 -21.08 -8.11 -9.69
CA ARG A 2 -20.06 -7.76 -8.69
C ARG A 2 -19.13 -6.68 -9.28
N PRO A 3 -18.76 -5.65 -8.52
CA PRO A 3 -17.78 -4.67 -8.97
C PRO A 3 -16.42 -5.34 -9.14
N LYS A 4 -15.72 -4.99 -10.21
CA LYS A 4 -14.40 -5.55 -10.52
C LYS A 4 -13.37 -4.98 -9.55
N ILE A 5 -12.71 -5.84 -8.78
CA ILE A 5 -11.69 -5.43 -7.83
C ILE A 5 -10.35 -5.26 -8.55
N GLN A 6 -9.67 -4.15 -8.25
CA GLN A 6 -8.33 -3.87 -8.76
C GLN A 6 -7.37 -3.67 -7.60
N LYS A 7 -6.19 -4.23 -7.75
CA LYS A 7 -5.07 -4.05 -6.83
C LYS A 7 -4.11 -3.04 -7.43
N THR A 8 -3.68 -2.09 -6.60
CA THR A 8 -2.65 -1.10 -6.93
C THR A 8 -1.48 -1.27 -5.97
N GLU A 9 -0.32 -1.62 -6.50
CA GLU A 9 0.93 -1.68 -5.75
C GLU A 9 1.79 -0.48 -6.12
N MET A 10 2.29 0.22 -5.11
CA MET A 10 3.16 1.38 -5.27
C MET A 10 4.48 1.12 -4.55
N THR A 11 5.59 1.42 -5.23
CA THR A 11 6.93 1.40 -4.64
C THR A 11 7.42 2.83 -4.52
N PHE A 12 7.74 3.22 -3.29
CA PHE A 12 8.37 4.49 -2.96
C PHE A 12 9.81 4.21 -2.52
N THR A 13 10.75 4.98 -3.06
CA THR A 13 12.17 4.86 -2.70
C THR A 13 12.65 6.22 -2.22
N PHE A 14 13.37 6.24 -1.11
CA PHE A 14 13.91 7.47 -0.54
C PHE A 14 15.32 7.27 -0.01
N LEU A 15 16.09 8.36 -0.05
CA LEU A 15 17.43 8.48 0.52
C LEU A 15 17.34 9.28 1.81
N HIS A 16 18.06 8.81 2.83
CA HIS A 16 18.17 9.43 4.15
C HIS A 16 19.56 9.14 4.72
N LEU A 17 19.95 9.82 5.81
CA LEU A 17 21.22 9.50 6.45
C LEU A 17 21.11 8.16 7.18
N ALA A 18 22.21 7.42 7.21
CA ALA A 18 22.25 6.12 7.91
C ALA A 18 21.98 6.26 9.42
N ALA A 19 22.28 7.44 10.00
CA ALA A 19 22.02 7.74 11.40
C ALA A 19 20.53 7.94 11.74
N ASP A 20 19.69 8.22 10.73
CA ASP A 20 18.26 8.54 10.93
C ASP A 20 17.38 7.26 11.02
N ILE A 21 17.92 6.08 10.67
CA ILE A 21 17.18 4.79 10.69
C ILE A 21 17.07 4.19 12.10
N ALA A 22 17.24 4.96 13.17
CA ALA A 22 17.14 4.40 14.53
C ALA A 22 15.72 3.91 14.88
N GLY A 23 14.71 4.20 14.07
CA GLY A 23 13.34 3.70 14.24
C GLY A 23 12.72 3.19 12.95
N ASN A 24 11.72 2.31 13.07
CA ASN A 24 10.80 2.02 11.98
C ASN A 24 9.97 3.28 11.72
N TRP A 25 10.24 3.96 10.60
CA TRP A 25 9.46 5.13 10.18
C TRP A 25 8.11 4.68 9.64
N SER A 26 7.04 5.33 10.08
CA SER A 26 5.73 5.19 9.41
C SER A 26 5.75 5.88 8.04
N ILE A 27 4.87 5.47 7.14
CA ILE A 27 4.79 6.05 5.79
C ILE A 27 4.50 7.56 5.82
N ASP A 28 3.69 8.02 6.80
CA ASP A 28 3.36 9.42 6.97
C ASP A 28 4.59 10.25 7.38
N GLN A 29 5.45 9.69 8.23
CA GLN A 29 6.71 10.35 8.61
C GLN A 29 7.67 10.40 7.42
N ILE A 30 7.73 9.35 6.60
CA ILE A 30 8.56 9.33 5.39
C ILE A 30 8.11 10.43 4.41
N PHE A 31 6.81 10.55 4.13
CA PHE A 31 6.31 11.59 3.25
C PHE A 31 6.51 13.00 3.82
N HIS A 32 6.26 13.19 5.12
CA HIS A 32 6.53 14.46 5.78
C HIS A 32 7.98 14.90 5.64
N GLU A 33 8.94 13.99 5.85
CA GLU A 33 10.37 14.29 5.71
C GLU A 33 10.79 14.52 4.25
N CYS A 34 10.12 13.91 3.27
CA CYS A 34 10.39 14.19 1.86
C CYS A 34 9.93 15.60 1.45
N ASP A 35 8.83 16.10 2.04
CA ASP A 35 8.28 17.42 1.73
C ASP A 35 8.95 18.56 2.51
N HIS A 36 9.40 18.28 3.74
CA HIS A 36 9.81 19.33 4.69
C HIS A 36 11.15 19.09 5.38
N GLY A 37 11.75 17.92 5.19
CA GLY A 37 12.83 17.42 6.03
C GLY A 37 14.11 17.07 5.28
N GLY A 38 14.83 16.09 5.81
CA GLY A 38 16.15 15.69 5.34
C GLY A 38 16.14 14.60 4.26
N PHE A 39 14.97 14.15 3.81
CA PHE A 39 14.85 13.00 2.92
C PHE A 39 14.62 13.43 1.47
N VAL A 40 15.08 12.62 0.54
CA VAL A 40 14.79 12.78 -0.90
C VAL A 40 14.14 11.50 -1.38
N GLY A 41 12.88 11.59 -1.81
CA GLY A 41 12.09 10.44 -2.25
C GLY A 41 11.49 10.59 -3.63
N GLU A 42 11.25 9.46 -4.29
CA GLU A 42 10.61 9.37 -5.60
C GLU A 42 9.70 8.14 -5.68
N TRP A 43 8.57 8.29 -6.38
CA TRP A 43 7.75 7.16 -6.81
C TRP A 43 8.46 6.42 -7.95
N THR A 44 8.97 5.24 -7.65
CA THR A 44 9.79 4.48 -8.61
C THR A 44 8.96 3.49 -9.42
N LYS A 45 7.79 3.07 -8.92
CA LYS A 45 6.93 2.11 -9.61
C LYS A 45 5.46 2.19 -9.19
N THR A 46 4.56 1.98 -10.14
CA THR A 46 3.14 1.70 -9.88
C THR A 46 2.68 0.55 -10.77
N VAL A 47 2.06 -0.45 -10.17
CA VAL A 47 1.47 -1.59 -10.87
C VAL A 47 -0.02 -1.63 -10.55
N LYS A 48 -0.85 -1.75 -11.59
CA LYS A 48 -2.28 -1.96 -11.46
C LYS A 48 -2.66 -3.25 -12.17
N CYS A 49 -3.37 -4.12 -11.48
CA CYS A 49 -3.91 -5.34 -12.06
C CYS A 49 -5.32 -5.59 -11.55
N ASP A 50 -6.10 -6.26 -12.38
CA ASP A 50 -7.38 -6.80 -11.96
C ASP A 50 -7.13 -7.99 -11.02
N VAL A 51 -7.88 -8.06 -9.93
CA VAL A 51 -7.88 -9.20 -9.03
C VAL A 51 -8.99 -10.15 -9.50
N PRO A 52 -8.66 -11.40 -9.89
CA PRO A 52 -9.67 -12.41 -10.19
C PRO A 52 -10.61 -12.63 -9.00
N ASP A 53 -11.91 -12.82 -9.25
CA ASP A 53 -12.94 -12.95 -8.18
C ASP A 53 -12.60 -14.08 -7.19
N ASP A 54 -11.99 -15.18 -7.66
CA ASP A 54 -11.56 -16.33 -6.86
C ASP A 54 -10.29 -16.07 -6.03
N LYS A 55 -9.63 -14.92 -6.23
CA LYS A 55 -8.39 -14.51 -5.56
C LYS A 55 -8.57 -13.34 -4.60
N VAL A 56 -9.76 -12.74 -4.56
CA VAL A 56 -10.04 -11.56 -3.73
C VAL A 56 -9.86 -11.86 -2.24
N GLU A 57 -10.35 -13.00 -1.76
CA GLU A 57 -10.22 -13.40 -0.35
C GLU A 57 -8.75 -13.66 0.03
N ASP A 58 -8.00 -14.38 -0.81
CA ASP A 58 -6.57 -14.64 -0.62
C ASP A 58 -5.76 -13.32 -0.50
N GLU A 59 -6.04 -12.34 -1.36
CA GLU A 59 -5.37 -11.03 -1.35
C GLU A 59 -5.73 -10.20 -0.11
N LEU A 60 -6.97 -10.28 0.38
CA LEU A 60 -7.39 -9.61 1.62
C LEU A 60 -6.70 -10.18 2.85
N LEU A 61 -6.66 -11.51 2.95
CA LEU A 61 -5.97 -12.21 4.04
C LEU A 61 -4.48 -11.87 4.04
N ALA A 62 -3.84 -11.80 2.86
CA ALA A 62 -2.45 -11.38 2.73
C ALA A 62 -2.20 -9.93 3.20
N LEU A 63 -3.19 -9.04 3.08
CA LEU A 63 -3.13 -7.67 3.59
C LEU A 63 -3.44 -7.57 5.10
N GLY A 64 -3.65 -8.70 5.79
CA GLY A 64 -4.03 -8.74 7.20
C GLY A 64 -5.47 -8.27 7.45
N LYS A 65 -6.33 -8.37 6.43
CA LYS A 65 -7.77 -8.15 6.53
C LYS A 65 -8.47 -9.50 6.54
N ASP A 66 -9.48 -9.64 7.36
CA ASP A 66 -10.33 -10.83 7.53
C ASP A 66 -11.36 -11.03 6.40
N GLY A 67 -11.24 -10.27 5.31
CA GLY A 67 -12.18 -10.31 4.19
C GLY A 67 -13.40 -9.41 4.35
N GLU A 68 -13.66 -8.85 5.54
CA GLU A 68 -14.85 -8.04 5.81
C GLU A 68 -14.91 -6.75 4.97
N PHE A 69 -13.77 -6.28 4.46
CA PHE A 69 -13.67 -5.07 3.65
C PHE A 69 -14.62 -5.06 2.44
N PHE A 70 -14.92 -6.23 1.87
CA PHE A 70 -15.85 -6.32 0.76
C PHE A 70 -17.21 -6.91 1.12
N ASN A 71 -17.49 -7.29 2.37
CA ASN A 71 -18.80 -7.86 2.73
C ASN A 71 -19.93 -6.86 2.41
N ASP A 72 -19.73 -5.58 2.73
CA ASP A 72 -20.65 -4.48 2.38
C ASP A 72 -20.78 -4.25 0.85
N LEU A 73 -19.74 -4.55 0.06
CA LEU A 73 -19.71 -4.38 -1.40
C LEU A 73 -20.20 -5.61 -2.17
N LEU A 74 -20.09 -6.80 -1.58
CA LEU A 74 -20.45 -8.09 -2.17
C LEU A 74 -21.86 -8.54 -1.79
N GLY A 75 -22.48 -7.87 -0.82
CA GLY A 75 -23.90 -8.02 -0.47
C GLY A 75 -24.20 -9.29 0.32
N GLU A 76 -23.33 -9.66 1.26
CA GLU A 76 -23.66 -10.64 2.31
C GLU A 76 -24.13 -9.94 3.59
#